data_AF-A0A177M9A4-F1
#
_entry.id   AF-A0A177M9A4-F1
#
_cell.length_a   1.000
_cell.length_b   1.000
_cell.length_c   1.000
_cell.angle_alpha   90.00
_cell.angle_beta   90.00
_cell.angle_gamma   90.00
#
_symmetry.space_group_name_H-M   'P 1'
#
loop_
_entity.id
_entity.type
_entity.pdbx_description
1 polymer ?
#
loop_
_entity_poly.entity_id
_entity_poly.type
_entity_poly.pdbx_seq_one_letter_code
_entity_poly.pdbx_strand_id
1 'polypeptide(L)'
;MSICRFAGRSSNIAYPNSGILACSLRGSDLWILTVILAIGMQACAVRQPVVLPVKPDFAGCAGFFRDMDVRVDEFGVADAATARIEGFPGLRIDRFLASFAGADLTADAYAAWLERLRGLDETARLKEWRNLPAAAKSALRAPAAQEAGETISACGRILAQPLSNASDQRARLLSNIQPPDAYSNWQRILGLYFLSRWAIVDGVRQLHSEMRAPFLAAHQQPAEGRLIRYEPPASPSIQAAEVARILAQSAANPLGIPEPSPAQLEQLFSAYAPGWVVDTVSNDDRIGTVGLSADGEAEVDPQHSSVYRLASHTRFGSQVLLQLNYLIWFPARPATGLLDIYAGRFDGLIWRVTLRMDGSPLAYESIHACGCYYQIFPGQGVEVVQPLDGSEPVLAPASILARQPGERLLVKVAAGNHFINGIATTMPATDAKPYGWLDYDALRSLPMADGGYRSMFDEEGLVAGSERPERFLLWPMGVPSPGAMRQWGTHAIAFLGKRHFDDPWLLEKLLRPLWE
;
A
#
# COMPACT_ATOMS: atom_id res chain seq x y z
N MET A 1 -16.31 52.51 -50.55
CA MET A 1 -17.30 53.54 -50.93
C MET A 1 -17.21 54.68 -49.92
N SER A 2 -16.87 55.89 -50.41
CA SER A 2 -16.72 57.22 -49.75
C SER A 2 -15.76 57.33 -48.54
N ILE A 3 -14.58 57.98 -48.57
CA ILE A 3 -14.18 59.37 -48.96
C ILE A 3 -14.90 60.39 -48.04
N CYS A 4 -14.28 61.28 -47.25
CA CYS A 4 -13.16 62.19 -47.52
C CYS A 4 -12.49 62.77 -46.25
N ARG A 5 -11.26 63.28 -46.44
CA ARG A 5 -10.44 64.14 -45.56
C ARG A 5 -11.00 65.58 -45.45
N PHE A 6 -10.52 66.37 -44.47
CA PHE A 6 -9.96 67.75 -44.58
C PHE A 6 -9.66 68.22 -43.14
N ALA A 7 -8.42 68.35 -42.66
CA ALA A 7 -7.41 69.39 -42.89
C ALA A 7 -7.83 70.83 -42.50
N GLY A 8 -7.11 71.44 -41.55
CA GLY A 8 -7.07 72.91 -41.42
C GLY A 8 -6.55 73.49 -40.10
N ARG A 9 -5.30 74.00 -40.13
CA ARG A 9 -4.78 75.28 -39.57
C ARG A 9 -5.15 75.68 -38.13
N SER A 10 -4.18 75.74 -37.21
CA SER A 10 -3.28 76.89 -36.89
C SER A 10 -3.99 78.15 -36.37
N SER A 11 -3.79 78.49 -35.09
CA SER A 11 -3.12 79.73 -34.63
C SER A 11 -3.49 80.14 -33.19
N ASN A 12 -2.46 80.31 -32.37
CA ASN A 12 -2.19 81.37 -31.37
C ASN A 12 -3.22 81.80 -30.28
N ILE A 13 -2.76 81.58 -29.03
CA ILE A 13 -2.53 82.55 -27.93
C ILE A 13 -3.68 83.50 -27.54
N ALA A 14 -4.15 83.40 -26.29
CA ALA A 14 -4.20 84.49 -25.31
C ALA A 14 -4.75 84.03 -23.94
N TYR A 15 -3.98 84.24 -22.87
CA TYR A 15 -4.52 84.48 -21.52
C TYR A 15 -4.87 85.97 -21.41
N PRO A 16 -5.94 86.37 -20.69
CA PRO A 16 -5.68 86.92 -19.35
C PRO A 16 -6.81 86.82 -18.30
N ASN A 17 -6.41 87.10 -17.05
CA ASN A 17 -7.16 87.72 -15.94
C ASN A 17 -8.16 86.92 -15.10
N SER A 18 -7.62 86.42 -13.98
CA SER A 18 -7.98 86.75 -12.59
C SER A 18 -9.30 87.51 -12.36
N GLY A 19 -10.34 86.79 -11.93
CA GLY A 19 -11.51 87.33 -11.24
C GLY A 19 -11.73 86.54 -9.95
N ILE A 20 -11.48 87.17 -8.81
CA ILE A 20 -11.72 86.62 -7.47
C ILE A 20 -13.22 86.62 -7.23
N LEU A 21 -13.83 85.44 -7.14
CA LEU A 21 -15.20 85.23 -6.66
C LEU A 21 -15.13 84.54 -5.30
N ALA A 22 -15.29 85.33 -4.24
CA ALA A 22 -15.54 84.82 -2.90
C ALA A 22 -16.96 84.27 -2.84
N CYS A 23 -17.09 82.94 -2.70
CA CYS A 23 -18.37 82.28 -2.44
C CYS A 23 -18.32 81.70 -1.02
N SER A 24 -19.23 82.16 -0.16
CA SER A 24 -19.38 81.66 1.20
C SER A 24 -20.04 80.28 1.17
N LEU A 25 -19.29 79.25 1.62
CA LEU A 25 -19.82 77.91 1.80
C LEU A 25 -20.70 77.87 3.06
N ARG A 26 -21.98 77.53 2.88
CA ARG A 26 -22.93 77.24 3.97
C ARG A 26 -22.56 75.90 4.62
N GLY A 27 -22.83 75.77 5.92
CA GLY A 27 -22.45 74.63 6.76
C GLY A 27 -22.99 73.24 6.38
N SER A 28 -23.74 73.11 5.28
CA SER A 28 -24.17 71.83 4.71
C SER A 28 -23.15 71.21 3.74
N ASP A 29 -22.24 72.00 3.15
CA ASP A 29 -21.26 71.51 2.17
C ASP A 29 -20.00 70.92 2.84
N LEU A 30 -19.76 71.26 4.11
CA LEU A 30 -18.64 70.73 4.90
C LEU A 30 -18.87 69.25 5.25
N TRP A 31 -20.12 68.81 5.43
CA TRP A 31 -20.44 67.40 5.71
C TRP A 31 -20.25 66.50 4.50
N ILE A 32 -20.59 66.98 3.30
CA ILE A 32 -20.43 66.20 2.05
C ILE A 32 -18.94 66.06 1.71
N LEU A 33 -18.14 67.11 1.89
CA LEU A 33 -16.69 67.05 1.71
C LEU A 33 -16.01 66.14 2.76
N THR A 34 -16.48 66.12 4.00
CA THR A 34 -15.92 65.25 5.05
C THR A 34 -16.27 63.77 4.82
N VAL A 35 -17.49 63.48 4.32
CA VAL A 35 -17.90 62.11 3.96
C VAL A 35 -17.15 61.61 2.72
N ILE A 36 -16.94 62.44 1.70
CA ILE A 36 -16.16 62.07 0.50
C ILE A 36 -14.67 61.88 0.84
N LEU A 37 -14.10 62.70 1.73
CA LEU A 37 -12.71 62.54 2.18
C LEU A 37 -12.52 61.30 3.08
N ALA A 38 -13.53 60.97 3.90
CA ALA A 38 -13.54 59.75 4.72
C ALA A 38 -13.70 58.46 3.89
N ILE A 39 -14.46 58.51 2.79
CA ILE A 39 -14.56 57.39 1.83
C ILE A 39 -13.29 57.29 0.97
N GLY A 40 -12.66 58.42 0.61
CA GLY A 40 -11.39 58.46 -0.12
C GLY A 40 -10.19 57.93 0.68
N MET A 41 -10.17 58.11 2.01
CA MET A 41 -9.09 57.61 2.87
C MET A 41 -9.24 56.13 3.27
N GLN A 42 -10.41 55.51 3.11
CA GLN A 42 -10.57 54.06 3.26
C GLN A 42 -10.23 53.28 1.97
N ALA A 43 -10.17 53.94 0.81
CA ALA A 43 -9.85 53.30 -0.47
C ALA A 43 -8.35 53.04 -0.70
N CYS A 44 -7.48 53.53 0.17
CA CYS A 44 -6.02 53.34 0.09
C CYS A 44 -5.45 52.39 1.15
N ALA A 45 -6.27 51.86 2.07
CA ALA A 45 -5.88 50.81 2.99
C ALA A 45 -6.40 49.47 2.45
N VAL A 46 -5.49 48.50 2.26
CA VAL A 46 -5.74 47.15 1.70
C VAL A 46 -5.69 47.08 0.16
N ARG A 47 -4.59 47.55 -0.45
CA ARG A 47 -4.02 46.80 -1.58
C ARG A 47 -3.28 45.59 -1.00
N GLN A 48 -3.98 44.49 -0.79
CA GLN A 48 -3.27 43.21 -0.71
C GLN A 48 -2.55 43.04 -2.05
N PRO A 49 -1.23 42.76 -2.08
CA PRO A 49 -0.59 42.39 -3.33
C PRO A 49 -1.38 41.21 -3.88
N VAL A 50 -1.84 41.33 -5.14
CA VAL A 50 -2.32 40.18 -5.88
C VAL A 50 -1.11 39.27 -6.06
N VAL A 51 -0.94 38.33 -5.13
CA VAL A 51 0.00 37.22 -5.30
C VAL A 51 -0.62 36.37 -6.38
N LEU A 52 -0.18 36.58 -7.63
CA LEU A 52 -0.51 35.66 -8.71
C LEU A 52 -0.06 34.27 -8.25
N PRO A 53 -0.89 33.23 -8.38
CA PRO A 53 -0.51 31.89 -7.98
C PRO A 53 0.75 31.50 -8.74
N VAL A 54 1.88 31.44 -8.03
CA VAL A 54 3.14 30.95 -8.58
C VAL A 54 2.87 29.51 -8.95
N LYS A 55 2.94 29.19 -10.25
CA LYS A 55 2.86 27.80 -10.68
C LYS A 55 4.10 27.10 -10.14
N PRO A 56 3.95 25.92 -9.52
CA PRO A 56 5.10 25.16 -9.07
C PRO A 56 6.03 24.87 -10.26
N ASP A 57 7.32 25.12 -10.09
CA ASP A 57 8.36 24.76 -11.05
C ASP A 57 9.16 23.55 -10.54
N PHE A 58 10.05 23.03 -11.38
CA PHE A 58 10.83 21.83 -11.04
C PHE A 58 11.66 22.02 -9.77
N ALA A 59 12.32 23.18 -9.60
CA ALA A 59 13.18 23.45 -8.46
C ALA A 59 12.38 23.58 -7.15
N GLY A 60 11.23 24.26 -7.18
CA GLY A 60 10.32 24.38 -6.06
C GLY A 60 9.74 23.04 -5.64
N CYS A 61 9.33 22.20 -6.59
CA CYS A 61 8.83 20.85 -6.30
C CYS A 61 9.90 19.91 -5.75
N ALA A 62 11.10 19.93 -6.33
CA ALA A 62 12.22 19.14 -5.83
C ALA A 62 12.61 19.56 -4.40
N GLY A 63 12.59 20.88 -4.13
CA GLY A 63 12.81 21.42 -2.78
C GLY A 63 11.74 20.96 -1.80
N PHE A 64 10.46 21.07 -2.17
CA PHE A 64 9.34 20.65 -1.34
C PHE A 64 9.39 19.15 -0.99
N PHE A 65 9.65 18.28 -1.97
CA PHE A 65 9.76 16.83 -1.71
C PHE A 65 10.96 16.48 -0.85
N ARG A 66 12.12 17.13 -1.05
CA ARG A 66 13.28 16.93 -0.18
C ARG A 66 13.01 17.38 1.25
N ASP A 67 12.40 18.56 1.43
CA ASP A 67 12.09 19.07 2.77
C ASP A 67 11.04 18.18 3.46
N MET A 68 10.07 17.66 2.70
CA MET A 68 9.11 16.67 3.18
C MET A 68 9.81 15.37 3.61
N ASP A 69 10.70 14.83 2.77
CA ASP A 69 11.44 13.60 3.07
C ASP A 69 12.23 13.75 4.38
N VAL A 70 12.92 14.88 4.59
CA VAL A 70 13.63 15.18 5.85
C VAL A 70 12.70 15.14 7.07
N ARG A 71 11.49 15.70 6.96
CA ARG A 71 10.51 15.67 8.07
C ARG A 71 9.94 14.28 8.28
N VAL A 72 9.66 13.56 7.20
CA VAL A 72 9.15 12.19 7.28
C VAL A 72 10.14 11.30 8.03
N ASP A 73 11.43 11.43 7.71
CA ASP A 73 12.50 10.68 8.35
C ASP A 73 12.75 11.17 9.79
N GLU A 74 12.71 12.49 10.07
CA GLU A 74 12.83 13.04 11.43
C GLU A 74 11.76 12.52 12.39
N PHE A 75 10.55 12.31 11.89
CA PHE A 75 9.41 11.83 12.69
C PHE A 75 9.20 10.31 12.59
N GLY A 76 10.02 9.57 11.83
CA GLY A 76 9.90 8.12 11.65
C GLY A 76 8.56 7.69 11.06
N VAL A 77 7.97 8.50 10.18
CA VAL A 77 6.65 8.24 9.57
C VAL A 77 6.74 7.80 8.11
N ALA A 78 7.93 7.38 7.66
CA ALA A 78 8.16 6.91 6.30
C ALA A 78 7.33 5.66 6.00
N ASP A 79 6.76 5.61 4.79
CA ASP A 79 6.01 4.45 4.35
C ASP A 79 6.93 3.42 3.70
N ALA A 80 7.03 2.22 4.29
CA ALA A 80 7.98 1.19 3.87
C ALA A 80 7.46 0.27 2.74
N ALA A 81 6.18 0.39 2.34
CA ALA A 81 5.62 -0.50 1.32
C ALA A 81 6.24 -0.30 -0.07
N THR A 82 6.79 0.88 -0.34
CA THR A 82 7.41 1.24 -1.62
C THR A 82 8.66 2.09 -1.38
N ALA A 83 9.74 1.84 -2.12
CA ALA A 83 11.01 2.53 -1.92
C ALA A 83 11.15 3.77 -2.82
N ARG A 84 11.72 4.84 -2.27
CA ARG A 84 12.17 6.02 -3.03
C ARG A 84 13.27 5.62 -4.02
N ILE A 85 13.25 6.18 -5.23
CA ILE A 85 14.31 5.96 -6.22
C ILE A 85 15.35 7.08 -6.10
N GLU A 86 16.61 6.72 -5.86
CA GLU A 86 17.70 7.69 -5.69
C GLU A 86 17.86 8.57 -6.94
N GLY A 87 17.90 9.89 -6.75
CA GLY A 87 18.05 10.87 -7.82
C GLY A 87 16.76 11.18 -8.60
N PHE A 88 15.65 10.51 -8.31
CA PHE A 88 14.36 10.72 -8.98
C PHE A 88 13.26 11.03 -7.96
N PRO A 89 13.27 12.25 -7.38
CA PRO A 89 12.21 12.67 -6.47
C PRO A 89 10.86 12.61 -7.18
N GLY A 90 9.83 12.11 -6.51
CA GLY A 90 8.50 11.94 -7.10
C GLY A 90 8.23 10.57 -7.73
N LEU A 91 9.18 9.64 -7.64
CA LEU A 91 9.00 8.24 -8.06
C LEU A 91 9.31 7.28 -6.91
N ARG A 92 8.50 6.23 -6.78
CA ARG A 92 8.76 5.07 -5.93
C ARG A 92 8.62 3.78 -6.70
N ILE A 93 9.23 2.73 -6.17
CA ILE A 93 9.29 1.41 -6.78
C ILE A 93 8.90 0.35 -5.76
N ASP A 94 8.15 -0.66 -6.21
CA ASP A 94 7.95 -1.92 -5.53
C ASP A 94 8.60 -3.06 -6.34
N ARG A 95 8.62 -4.28 -5.80
CA ARG A 95 9.23 -5.43 -6.51
C ARG A 95 8.50 -5.74 -7.80
N PHE A 96 7.18 -5.56 -7.85
CA PHE A 96 6.38 -5.82 -9.03
C PHE A 96 6.73 -4.90 -10.19
N LEU A 97 6.71 -3.58 -9.99
CA LEU A 97 7.08 -2.61 -11.02
C LEU A 97 8.56 -2.65 -11.37
N ALA A 98 9.43 -3.08 -10.45
CA ALA A 98 10.85 -3.30 -10.75
C ALA A 98 11.05 -4.39 -11.83
N SER A 99 10.14 -5.36 -11.94
CA SER A 99 10.20 -6.41 -12.98
C SER A 99 10.08 -5.89 -14.41
N PHE A 100 9.58 -4.66 -14.62
CA PHE A 100 9.48 -4.04 -15.93
C PHE A 100 10.76 -3.28 -16.32
N ALA A 101 11.65 -2.99 -15.37
CA ALA A 101 12.86 -2.19 -15.62
C ALA A 101 13.84 -2.87 -16.60
N GLY A 102 13.85 -4.20 -16.64
CA GLY A 102 14.67 -4.99 -17.57
C GLY A 102 13.97 -5.37 -18.88
N ALA A 103 12.74 -4.93 -19.10
CA ALA A 103 11.99 -5.25 -20.31
C ALA A 103 12.19 -4.19 -21.41
N ASP A 104 12.17 -4.62 -22.67
CA ASP A 104 12.14 -3.72 -23.82
C ASP A 104 10.75 -3.09 -23.97
N LEU A 105 10.47 -2.07 -23.15
CA LEU A 105 9.20 -1.35 -23.14
C LEU A 105 9.09 -0.44 -24.37
N THR A 106 7.95 -0.53 -25.05
CA THR A 106 7.50 0.47 -26.03
C THR A 106 7.39 1.85 -25.37
N ALA A 107 7.29 2.92 -26.17
CA ALA A 107 7.13 4.28 -25.64
C ALA A 107 5.88 4.39 -24.74
N ASP A 108 4.76 3.83 -25.18
CA ASP A 108 3.50 3.84 -24.42
C ASP A 108 3.60 3.00 -23.14
N ALA A 109 4.24 1.83 -23.21
CA ALA A 109 4.47 0.98 -22.04
C ALA A 109 5.39 1.66 -21.01
N TYR A 110 6.45 2.31 -21.47
CA TYR A 110 7.33 3.08 -20.59
C TYR A 110 6.60 4.24 -19.92
N ALA A 111 5.79 5.01 -20.67
CA ALA A 111 5.00 6.10 -20.10
C ALA A 111 3.98 5.58 -19.06
N ALA A 112 3.30 4.47 -19.37
CA ALA A 112 2.37 3.83 -18.46
C ALA A 112 3.06 3.30 -17.19
N TRP A 113 4.30 2.83 -17.31
CA TRP A 113 5.10 2.34 -16.18
C TRP A 113 5.60 3.49 -15.30
N LEU A 114 6.12 4.56 -15.91
CA LEU A 114 6.52 5.78 -15.21
C LEU A 114 5.37 6.39 -14.41
N GLU A 115 4.16 6.41 -14.98
CA GLU A 115 2.97 6.90 -14.30
C GLU A 115 2.62 6.06 -13.05
N ARG A 116 2.85 4.74 -13.09
CA ARG A 116 2.66 3.87 -11.92
C ARG A 116 3.70 4.10 -10.84
N LEU A 117 4.97 4.33 -11.20
CA LEU A 117 6.01 4.71 -10.24
C LEU A 117 5.66 6.02 -9.51
N ARG A 118 5.13 6.99 -10.27
CA ARG A 118 4.64 8.26 -9.74
C ARG A 118 3.42 8.05 -8.83
N GLY A 119 2.50 7.16 -9.21
CA GLY A 119 1.34 6.80 -8.40
C GLY A 119 1.69 6.13 -7.08
N LEU A 120 2.73 5.29 -7.05
CA LEU A 120 3.27 4.72 -5.81
C LEU A 120 3.82 5.82 -4.88
N ASP A 121 4.58 6.77 -5.43
CA ASP A 121 5.12 7.89 -4.65
C ASP A 121 4.01 8.80 -4.12
N GLU A 122 3.03 9.16 -4.94
CA GLU A 122 1.89 9.98 -4.54
C GLU A 122 1.12 9.32 -3.40
N THR A 123 0.80 8.03 -3.53
CA THR A 123 0.09 7.28 -2.49
C THR A 123 0.87 7.26 -1.18
N ALA A 124 2.17 6.95 -1.23
CA ALA A 124 3.02 6.90 -0.04
C ALA A 124 3.13 8.28 0.63
N ARG A 125 3.42 9.34 -0.15
CA ARG A 125 3.55 10.71 0.35
C ARG A 125 2.26 11.22 0.99
N LEU A 126 1.09 10.87 0.45
CA LEU A 126 -0.18 11.24 1.07
C LEU A 126 -0.34 10.62 2.47
N LYS A 127 0.11 9.38 2.68
CA LYS A 127 0.10 8.71 3.99
C LYS A 127 1.13 9.32 4.94
N GLU A 128 2.36 9.51 4.46
CA GLU A 128 3.45 10.15 5.20
C GLU A 128 3.06 11.56 5.64
N TRP A 129 2.54 12.38 4.72
CA TRP A 129 2.00 13.71 5.02
C TRP A 129 0.91 13.62 6.08
N ARG A 130 -0.07 12.72 5.93
CA ARG A 130 -1.18 12.60 6.88
C ARG A 130 -0.69 12.25 8.29
N ASN A 131 0.32 11.40 8.40
CA ASN A 131 0.92 10.97 9.67
C ASN A 131 1.88 12.00 10.31
N LEU A 132 2.31 13.04 9.58
CA LEU A 132 3.14 14.10 10.16
C LEU A 132 2.37 14.92 11.22
N PRO A 133 3.01 15.33 12.33
CA PRO A 133 2.43 16.27 13.29
C PRO A 133 2.12 17.62 12.66
N ALA A 134 1.13 18.34 13.21
CA ALA A 134 0.70 19.65 12.69
C ALA A 134 1.85 20.68 12.60
N ALA A 135 2.76 20.67 13.59
CA ALA A 135 3.93 21.56 13.60
C ALA A 135 4.93 21.24 12.48
N ALA A 136 5.09 19.96 12.11
CA ALA A 136 5.94 19.55 11.00
C ALA A 136 5.32 19.96 9.65
N LYS A 137 4.00 19.78 9.51
CA LYS A 137 3.23 20.22 8.33
C LYS A 137 3.32 21.72 8.10
N SER A 138 3.21 22.53 9.15
CA SER A 138 3.27 24.00 9.03
C SER A 138 4.67 24.54 8.70
N ALA A 139 5.71 23.76 8.98
CA ALA A 139 7.08 24.10 8.61
C ALA A 139 7.38 23.82 7.12
N LEU A 140 6.56 23.00 6.45
CA LEU A 140 6.72 22.69 5.03
C LEU A 140 6.17 23.83 4.16
N ARG A 141 7.04 24.43 3.35
CA ARG A 141 6.67 25.50 2.42
C ARG A 141 6.21 24.91 1.11
N ALA A 142 4.90 24.77 0.95
CA ALA A 142 4.32 24.35 -0.32
C ALA A 142 4.65 25.37 -1.43
N PRO A 143 5.03 24.92 -2.65
CA PRO A 143 5.35 25.81 -3.76
C PRO A 143 4.14 26.56 -4.32
N ALA A 144 2.92 26.16 -3.95
CA ALA A 144 1.67 26.83 -4.28
C ALA A 144 0.70 26.82 -3.08
N ALA A 145 -0.24 27.77 -3.06
CA ALA A 145 -1.30 27.86 -2.04
C ALA A 145 -2.46 26.88 -2.32
N GLN A 146 -2.14 25.60 -2.49
CA GLN A 146 -3.08 24.51 -2.73
C GLN A 146 -3.15 23.58 -1.51
N GLU A 147 -4.16 22.71 -1.48
CA GLU A 147 -4.17 21.60 -0.53
C GLU A 147 -2.94 20.71 -0.73
N ALA A 148 -2.48 20.08 0.35
CA ALA A 148 -1.24 19.29 0.33
C ALA A 148 -1.31 18.15 -0.70
N GLY A 149 -2.47 17.49 -0.84
CA GLY A 149 -2.64 16.42 -1.80
C GLY A 149 -2.53 16.89 -3.25
N GLU A 150 -3.15 18.01 -3.60
CA GLU A 150 -3.02 18.61 -4.93
C GLU A 150 -1.58 19.03 -5.22
N THR A 151 -0.89 19.59 -4.21
CA THR A 151 0.51 19.98 -4.31
C THR A 151 1.41 18.77 -4.56
N ILE A 152 1.23 17.68 -3.80
CA ILE A 152 1.97 16.42 -3.98
C ILE A 152 1.75 15.87 -5.40
N SER A 153 0.49 15.78 -5.83
CA SER A 153 0.13 15.27 -7.16
C SER A 153 0.72 16.12 -8.30
N ALA A 154 0.63 17.45 -8.18
CA ALA A 154 1.18 18.39 -9.15
C ALA A 154 2.71 18.30 -9.22
N CYS A 155 3.39 18.27 -8.07
CA CYS A 155 4.84 18.17 -8.02
C CYS A 155 5.36 16.84 -8.56
N GLY A 156 4.71 15.71 -8.25
CA GLY A 156 5.08 14.42 -8.83
C GLY A 156 5.04 14.45 -10.36
N ARG A 157 4.02 15.08 -10.96
CA ARG A 157 3.92 15.24 -12.43
C ARG A 157 5.03 16.13 -13.02
N ILE A 158 5.33 17.26 -12.36
CA ILE A 158 6.38 18.18 -12.80
C ILE A 158 7.75 17.49 -12.76
N LEU A 159 8.04 16.76 -11.69
CA LEU A 159 9.31 16.07 -11.51
C LEU A 159 9.50 14.90 -12.48
N ALA A 160 8.42 14.21 -12.85
CA ALA A 160 8.45 13.12 -13.83
C ALA A 160 8.55 13.60 -15.30
N GLN A 161 8.14 14.84 -15.61
CA GLN A 161 8.06 15.34 -16.99
C GLN A 161 9.36 15.20 -17.82
N PRO A 162 10.57 15.48 -17.28
CA PRO A 162 11.81 15.29 -18.03
C PRO A 162 12.08 13.83 -18.42
N LEU A 163 11.56 12.87 -17.66
CA LEU A 163 11.81 11.44 -17.83
C LEU A 163 11.05 10.84 -19.01
N SER A 164 9.99 11.50 -19.48
CA SER A 164 9.22 11.08 -20.65
C SER A 164 9.92 11.40 -21.97
N ASN A 165 10.81 12.40 -22.00
CA ASN A 165 11.34 12.97 -23.24
C ASN A 165 12.87 12.82 -23.40
N ALA A 166 13.62 12.60 -22.32
CA ALA A 166 15.09 12.58 -22.34
C ALA A 166 15.66 11.15 -22.23
N SER A 167 16.31 10.66 -23.31
CA SER A 167 16.92 9.33 -23.37
C SER A 167 17.92 9.07 -22.24
N ASP A 168 18.72 10.08 -21.90
CA ASP A 168 19.78 9.94 -20.89
C ASP A 168 19.20 9.82 -19.48
N GLN A 169 18.12 10.54 -19.19
CA GLN A 169 17.42 10.46 -17.91
C GLN A 169 16.69 9.12 -17.77
N ARG A 170 16.09 8.62 -18.85
CA ARG A 170 15.54 7.26 -18.89
C ARG A 170 16.61 6.21 -18.59
N ALA A 171 17.77 6.28 -19.24
CA ALA A 171 18.86 5.34 -19.00
C ALA A 171 19.35 5.40 -17.55
N ARG A 172 19.48 6.61 -16.98
CA ARG A 172 19.82 6.79 -15.57
C ARG A 172 18.76 6.22 -14.63
N LEU A 173 17.48 6.44 -14.89
CA LEU A 173 16.39 5.88 -14.10
C LEU A 173 16.49 4.36 -14.08
N LEU A 174 16.61 3.74 -15.25
CA LEU A 174 16.71 2.29 -15.38
C LEU A 174 17.92 1.72 -14.63
N SER A 175 19.07 2.41 -14.64
CA SER A 175 20.27 1.98 -13.89
C SER A 175 20.16 2.10 -12.37
N ASN A 176 19.26 2.96 -11.85
CA ASN A 176 19.10 3.20 -10.41
C ASN A 176 17.98 2.36 -9.79
N ILE A 177 17.22 1.60 -10.58
CA ILE A 177 16.17 0.75 -10.04
C ILE A 177 16.80 -0.44 -9.34
N GLN A 178 16.61 -0.46 -8.03
CA GLN A 178 16.92 -1.60 -7.19
C GLN A 178 15.62 -2.02 -6.51
N PRO A 179 15.13 -3.26 -6.71
CA PRO A 179 13.98 -3.74 -5.98
C PRO A 179 14.33 -3.74 -4.48
N PRO A 180 13.41 -3.29 -3.60
CA PRO A 180 13.64 -3.33 -2.16
C PRO A 180 14.00 -4.75 -1.71
N ASP A 181 14.90 -4.91 -0.75
CA ASP A 181 15.27 -6.21 -0.20
C ASP A 181 14.90 -6.27 1.29
N ALA A 182 13.99 -7.18 1.67
CA ALA A 182 13.64 -7.42 3.06
C ALA A 182 14.77 -8.11 3.86
N TYR A 183 15.90 -8.45 3.23
CA TYR A 183 17.05 -9.06 3.88
C TYR A 183 18.22 -8.09 4.07
N SER A 184 18.80 -8.10 5.27
CA SER A 184 20.04 -7.41 5.60
C SER A 184 21.28 -8.26 5.29
N ASN A 185 22.11 -7.78 4.35
CA ASN A 185 23.36 -8.45 4.00
C ASN A 185 24.38 -8.42 5.15
N TRP A 186 24.47 -7.31 5.90
CA TRP A 186 25.43 -7.21 7.00
C TRP A 186 25.12 -8.21 8.11
N GLN A 187 23.83 -8.44 8.41
CA GLN A 187 23.40 -9.42 9.40
C GLN A 187 23.84 -10.83 9.00
N ARG A 188 23.74 -11.18 7.72
CA ARG A 188 24.21 -12.47 7.21
C ARG A 188 25.71 -12.63 7.30
N ILE A 189 26.46 -11.56 7.04
CA ILE A 189 27.92 -11.57 7.13
C ILE A 189 28.37 -11.73 8.59
N LEU A 190 27.90 -10.86 9.49
CA LEU A 190 28.29 -10.88 10.91
C LEU A 190 27.70 -12.07 11.67
N GLY A 191 26.52 -12.54 11.28
CA GLY A 191 25.88 -13.74 11.83
C GLY A 191 26.45 -15.05 11.28
N LEU A 192 27.48 -14.99 10.43
CA LEU A 192 28.12 -16.16 9.82
C LEU A 192 27.10 -17.09 9.13
N TYR A 193 26.18 -16.50 8.35
CA TYR A 193 25.05 -17.18 7.70
C TYR A 193 25.42 -18.54 7.07
N PHE A 194 26.55 -18.60 6.36
CA PHE A 194 27.01 -19.82 5.69
C PHE A 194 27.26 -21.01 6.64
N LEU A 195 27.51 -20.74 7.92
CA LEU A 195 27.67 -21.72 8.99
C LEU A 195 26.38 -21.88 9.80
N SER A 196 25.76 -20.77 10.21
CA SER A 196 24.59 -20.80 11.09
C SER A 196 23.33 -21.37 10.43
N ARG A 197 23.21 -21.26 9.09
CA ARG A 197 22.06 -21.79 8.34
C ARG A 197 21.83 -23.29 8.54
N TRP A 198 22.89 -24.06 8.81
CA TRP A 198 22.78 -25.51 8.98
C TRP A 198 21.96 -25.90 10.23
N ALA A 199 21.96 -25.06 11.26
CA ALA A 199 21.12 -25.26 12.45
C ALA A 199 19.62 -25.05 12.17
N ILE A 200 19.28 -24.31 11.12
CA ILE A 200 17.89 -23.97 10.77
C ILE A 200 17.24 -25.04 9.89
N VAL A 201 18.03 -25.79 9.11
CA VAL A 201 17.52 -26.78 8.14
C VAL A 201 16.60 -27.81 8.81
N ASP A 202 16.98 -28.37 9.95
CA ASP A 202 16.17 -29.37 10.64
C ASP A 202 14.92 -28.76 11.29
N GLY A 203 15.03 -27.52 11.79
CA GLY A 203 13.88 -26.76 12.30
C GLY A 203 12.81 -26.54 11.23
N VAL A 204 13.20 -26.18 10.00
CA VAL A 204 12.28 -26.05 8.87
C VAL A 204 11.60 -27.38 8.54
N ARG A 205 12.33 -28.49 8.53
CA ARG A 205 11.76 -29.82 8.25
C ARG A 205 10.75 -30.22 9.30
N GLN A 206 11.06 -30.01 10.58
CA GLN A 206 10.16 -30.29 11.68
C GLN A 206 8.90 -29.43 11.60
N LEU A 207 9.06 -28.12 11.40
CA LEU A 207 7.94 -27.20 11.22
C LEU A 207 7.02 -27.62 10.07
N HIS A 208 7.58 -27.99 8.91
CA HIS A 208 6.79 -28.49 7.79
C HIS A 208 6.04 -29.79 8.10
N SER A 209 6.65 -30.68 8.89
CA SER A 209 5.97 -31.90 9.34
C SER A 209 4.79 -31.57 10.25
N GLU A 210 4.98 -30.67 11.21
CA GLU A 210 3.95 -30.21 12.15
C GLU A 210 2.79 -29.53 11.41
N MET A 211 3.08 -28.64 10.46
CA MET A 211 2.06 -27.93 9.68
C MET A 211 1.35 -28.84 8.65
N ARG A 212 2.00 -29.91 8.18
CA ARG A 212 1.38 -30.87 7.25
C ARG A 212 0.48 -31.89 7.94
N ALA A 213 0.85 -32.32 9.15
CA ALA A 213 0.16 -33.39 9.87
C ALA A 213 -1.36 -33.21 9.97
N PRO A 214 -1.89 -31.99 10.26
CA PRO A 214 -3.34 -31.78 10.33
C PRO A 214 -4.06 -32.10 9.02
N PHE A 215 -3.47 -31.79 7.86
CA PHE A 215 -4.09 -32.03 6.55
C PHE A 215 -4.20 -33.51 6.21
N LEU A 216 -3.31 -34.36 6.74
CA LEU A 216 -3.36 -35.81 6.54
C LEU A 216 -4.45 -36.48 7.38
N ALA A 217 -4.88 -35.85 8.47
CA ALA A 217 -5.85 -36.40 9.43
C ALA A 217 -7.02 -35.43 9.70
N ALA A 218 -7.49 -34.71 8.68
CA ALA A 218 -8.45 -33.61 8.82
C ALA A 218 -9.73 -33.97 9.61
N HIS A 219 -10.26 -35.19 9.45
CA HIS A 219 -11.48 -35.67 10.12
C HIS A 219 -11.28 -36.01 11.60
N GLN A 220 -10.04 -36.09 12.07
CA GLN A 220 -9.68 -36.51 13.43
C GLN A 220 -9.20 -35.36 14.30
N GLN A 221 -9.26 -34.12 13.81
CA GLN A 221 -8.82 -32.95 14.57
C GLN A 221 -9.90 -32.51 15.56
N PRO A 222 -9.76 -32.78 16.87
CA PRO A 222 -10.62 -32.15 17.86
C PRO A 222 -10.42 -30.63 17.83
N ALA A 223 -11.48 -29.88 18.13
CA ALA A 223 -11.32 -28.48 18.49
C ALA A 223 -10.82 -28.40 19.95
N GLU A 224 -9.84 -27.55 20.21
CA GLU A 224 -9.37 -27.25 21.56
C GLU A 224 -10.39 -26.38 22.30
N GLY A 225 -11.03 -25.46 21.58
CA GLY A 225 -12.06 -24.56 22.08
C GLY A 225 -13.32 -24.59 21.22
N ARG A 226 -13.89 -23.41 20.99
CA ARG A 226 -15.09 -23.26 20.18
C ARG A 226 -14.71 -22.82 18.77
N LEU A 227 -15.16 -23.57 17.77
CA LEU A 227 -15.03 -23.16 16.37
C LEU A 227 -15.97 -21.98 16.09
N ILE A 228 -15.40 -20.83 15.69
CA ILE A 228 -16.16 -19.68 15.21
C ILE A 228 -15.97 -19.57 13.70
N ARG A 229 -17.08 -19.64 12.97
CA ARG A 229 -17.11 -19.42 11.52
C ARG A 229 -17.37 -17.93 11.24
N TYR A 230 -16.42 -17.29 10.58
CA TYR A 230 -16.54 -15.93 10.07
C TYR A 230 -16.72 -15.93 8.56
N GLU A 231 -17.63 -15.12 8.06
CA GLU A 231 -17.91 -15.00 6.62
C GLU A 231 -18.00 -13.55 6.16
N PRO A 232 -17.72 -13.28 4.88
CA PRO A 232 -17.94 -11.97 4.32
C PRO A 232 -19.44 -11.65 4.23
N PRO A 233 -19.79 -10.36 4.03
CA PRO A 233 -21.14 -9.97 3.64
C PRO A 233 -21.64 -10.76 2.43
N ALA A 234 -22.93 -11.09 2.43
CA ALA A 234 -23.56 -11.79 1.32
C ALA A 234 -23.34 -11.04 0.00
N SER A 235 -23.01 -11.76 -1.06
CA SER A 235 -22.78 -11.17 -2.37
C SER A 235 -23.16 -12.13 -3.49
N PRO A 236 -23.51 -11.60 -4.68
CA PRO A 236 -23.83 -12.44 -5.82
C PRO A 236 -22.66 -13.33 -6.21
N SER A 237 -22.95 -14.59 -6.57
CA SER A 237 -21.93 -15.46 -7.17
C SER A 237 -21.51 -14.91 -8.53
N ILE A 238 -20.20 -14.89 -8.79
CA ILE A 238 -19.63 -14.57 -10.11
C ILE A 238 -19.22 -15.86 -10.81
N GLN A 239 -19.46 -15.95 -12.12
CA GLN A 239 -19.00 -17.09 -12.93
C GLN A 239 -17.56 -16.86 -13.40
N ALA A 240 -16.81 -17.94 -13.64
CA ALA A 240 -15.42 -17.85 -14.13
C ALA A 240 -15.32 -17.06 -15.45
N ALA A 241 -16.27 -17.22 -16.38
CA ALA A 241 -16.30 -16.47 -17.63
C ALA A 241 -16.44 -14.95 -17.42
N GLU A 242 -17.20 -14.53 -16.40
CA GLU A 242 -17.36 -13.12 -16.06
C GLU A 242 -16.08 -12.57 -15.41
N VAL A 243 -15.42 -13.35 -14.55
CA VAL A 243 -14.10 -13.02 -14.00
C VAL A 243 -13.08 -12.86 -15.14
N ALA A 244 -13.03 -13.81 -16.08
CA ALA A 244 -12.15 -13.76 -17.25
C ALA A 244 -12.37 -12.47 -18.06
N ARG A 245 -13.64 -12.10 -18.28
CA ARG A 245 -14.01 -10.87 -18.98
C ARG A 245 -13.52 -9.62 -18.24
N ILE A 246 -13.70 -9.55 -16.92
CA ILE A 246 -13.20 -8.45 -16.10
C ILE A 246 -11.68 -8.33 -16.23
N LEU A 247 -10.95 -9.44 -16.07
CA LEU A 247 -9.50 -9.47 -16.12
C LEU A 247 -8.96 -9.08 -17.52
N ALA A 248 -9.54 -9.63 -18.58
CA ALA A 248 -9.11 -9.34 -19.95
C ALA A 248 -9.35 -7.86 -20.32
N GLN A 249 -10.50 -7.30 -19.93
CA GLN A 249 -10.81 -5.89 -20.19
C GLN A 249 -9.92 -4.96 -19.38
N SER A 250 -9.64 -5.30 -18.11
CA SER A 250 -8.82 -4.47 -17.24
C SER A 250 -7.32 -4.56 -17.54
N ALA A 251 -6.88 -5.64 -18.20
CA ALA A 251 -5.52 -5.79 -18.70
C ALA A 251 -5.27 -5.07 -20.04
N ALA A 252 -6.28 -4.44 -20.65
CA ALA A 252 -6.17 -3.72 -21.92
C ALA A 252 -5.47 -2.36 -21.76
N ASN A 253 -4.23 -2.39 -21.27
CA ASN A 253 -3.33 -1.25 -21.14
C ASN A 253 -1.92 -1.61 -21.65
N PRO A 254 -1.04 -0.62 -21.89
CA PRO A 254 0.28 -0.88 -22.50
C PRO A 254 1.20 -1.85 -21.73
N LEU A 255 0.92 -2.13 -20.45
CA LEU A 255 1.71 -3.05 -19.62
C LEU A 255 1.05 -4.42 -19.43
N GLY A 256 -0.19 -4.60 -19.91
CA GLY A 256 -0.94 -5.85 -19.73
C GLY A 256 -1.32 -6.13 -18.27
N ILE A 257 -1.32 -5.13 -17.39
CA ILE A 257 -1.59 -5.31 -15.95
C ILE A 257 -3.11 -5.32 -15.73
N PRO A 258 -3.73 -6.39 -15.19
CA PRO A 258 -5.16 -6.37 -14.92
C PRO A 258 -5.49 -5.38 -13.79
N GLU A 259 -6.12 -4.25 -14.12
CA GLU A 259 -6.50 -3.19 -13.16
C GLU A 259 -8.01 -2.95 -13.19
N PRO A 260 -8.83 -3.82 -12.58
CA PRO A 260 -10.28 -3.67 -12.60
C PRO A 260 -10.71 -2.33 -11.99
N SER A 261 -11.84 -1.79 -12.47
CA SER A 261 -12.46 -0.64 -11.81
C SER A 261 -12.79 -0.95 -10.34
N PRO A 262 -12.94 0.05 -9.46
CA PRO A 262 -13.23 -0.19 -8.04
C PRO A 262 -14.45 -1.11 -7.80
N ALA A 263 -15.50 -0.98 -8.60
CA ALA A 263 -16.69 -1.82 -8.52
C ALA A 263 -16.42 -3.29 -8.94
N GLN A 264 -15.65 -3.47 -10.02
CA GLN A 264 -15.23 -4.82 -10.45
C GLN A 264 -14.28 -5.46 -9.43
N LEU A 265 -13.36 -4.67 -8.86
CA LEU A 265 -12.43 -5.16 -7.85
C LEU A 265 -13.17 -5.58 -6.56
N GLU A 266 -14.18 -4.82 -6.13
CA GLU A 266 -15.05 -5.20 -5.02
C GLU A 266 -15.82 -6.51 -5.30
N GLN A 267 -16.34 -6.66 -6.52
CA GLN A 267 -17.00 -7.88 -6.96
C GLN A 267 -16.06 -9.09 -6.89
N LEU A 268 -14.81 -8.94 -7.35
CA LEU A 268 -13.78 -9.97 -7.26
C LEU A 268 -13.41 -10.28 -5.80
N PHE A 269 -13.16 -9.26 -4.98
CA PHE A 269 -12.86 -9.47 -3.56
C PHE A 269 -13.96 -10.26 -2.85
N SER A 270 -15.22 -9.95 -3.13
CA SER A 270 -16.33 -10.67 -2.51
C SER A 270 -16.46 -12.12 -2.98
N ALA A 271 -16.23 -12.37 -4.27
CA ALA A 271 -16.32 -13.70 -4.87
C ALA A 271 -15.24 -14.69 -4.37
N TYR A 272 -14.04 -14.18 -4.08
CA TYR A 272 -12.92 -15.02 -3.64
C TYR A 272 -12.60 -14.90 -2.14
N ALA A 273 -13.40 -14.11 -1.42
CA ALA A 273 -13.28 -13.95 0.03
C ALA A 273 -13.36 -15.31 0.76
N PRO A 274 -12.36 -15.66 1.58
CA PRO A 274 -12.40 -16.87 2.38
C PRO A 274 -13.44 -16.74 3.50
N GLY A 275 -14.07 -17.85 3.87
CA GLY A 275 -14.63 -17.98 5.21
C GLY A 275 -13.53 -18.47 6.16
N TRP A 276 -13.51 -17.94 7.38
CA TRP A 276 -12.52 -18.32 8.38
C TRP A 276 -13.19 -19.19 9.43
N VAL A 277 -12.62 -20.35 9.74
CA VAL A 277 -13.07 -21.18 10.87
C VAL A 277 -11.96 -21.20 11.90
N VAL A 278 -12.08 -20.36 12.92
CA VAL A 278 -11.05 -20.22 13.94
C VAL A 278 -11.44 -21.02 15.17
N ASP A 279 -10.52 -21.86 15.64
CA ASP A 279 -10.64 -22.50 16.94
C ASP A 279 -10.32 -21.47 18.03
N THR A 280 -11.29 -21.21 18.91
CA THR A 280 -11.22 -20.10 19.87
C THR A 280 -11.25 -20.63 21.29
N VAL A 281 -10.13 -20.50 21.98
CA VAL A 281 -9.97 -20.79 23.42
C VAL A 281 -10.05 -19.50 24.24
N SER A 282 -9.55 -18.40 23.69
CA SER A 282 -9.46 -17.10 24.35
C SER A 282 -9.82 -15.94 23.42
N ASN A 283 -9.73 -14.70 23.90
CA ASN A 283 -9.88 -13.52 23.04
C ASN A 283 -8.72 -13.34 22.06
N ASP A 284 -7.56 -13.94 22.33
CA ASP A 284 -6.39 -13.86 21.44
C ASP A 284 -6.63 -14.64 20.14
N ASP A 285 -7.57 -15.59 20.13
CA ASP A 285 -7.94 -16.38 18.96
C ASP A 285 -9.10 -15.77 18.16
N ARG A 286 -9.50 -14.52 18.45
CA ARG A 286 -10.62 -13.87 17.77
C ARG A 286 -10.10 -12.89 16.73
N ILE A 287 -10.60 -13.03 15.50
CA ILE A 287 -10.38 -12.04 14.44
C ILE A 287 -10.89 -10.69 14.91
N GLY A 288 -10.00 -9.71 14.93
CA GLY A 288 -10.28 -8.36 15.42
C GLY A 288 -9.99 -7.26 14.40
N THR A 289 -10.31 -6.03 14.78
CA THR A 289 -10.07 -4.82 13.99
C THR A 289 -8.92 -4.06 14.61
N VAL A 290 -7.94 -3.66 13.79
CA VAL A 290 -6.82 -2.83 14.26
C VAL A 290 -7.31 -1.41 14.54
N GLY A 291 -6.98 -0.92 15.73
CA GLY A 291 -7.15 0.47 16.16
C GLY A 291 -5.85 1.02 16.76
N LEU A 292 -5.97 2.22 17.33
CA LEU A 292 -4.92 2.84 18.12
C LEU A 292 -5.43 3.07 19.54
N SER A 293 -4.59 2.78 20.53
CA SER A 293 -4.83 3.13 21.93
C SER A 293 -4.78 4.64 22.14
N ALA A 294 -5.13 5.11 23.35
CA ALA A 294 -5.04 6.52 23.72
C ALA A 294 -3.60 7.09 23.62
N ASP A 295 -2.59 6.24 23.83
CA ASP A 295 -1.17 6.59 23.70
C ASP A 295 -0.67 6.48 22.23
N GLY A 296 -1.56 6.07 21.33
CA GLY A 296 -1.30 5.89 19.91
C GLY A 296 -0.48 4.65 19.59
N GLU A 297 -0.52 3.61 20.43
CA GLU A 297 0.01 2.28 20.08
C GLU A 297 -1.05 1.48 19.32
N ALA A 298 -0.62 0.64 18.38
CA ALA A 298 -1.55 -0.28 17.72
C ALA A 298 -2.17 -1.27 18.71
N GLU A 299 -3.42 -1.64 18.47
CA GLU A 299 -4.12 -2.69 19.21
C GLU A 299 -5.12 -3.39 18.30
N VAL A 300 -5.50 -4.63 18.64
CA VAL A 300 -6.51 -5.40 17.90
C VAL A 300 -7.71 -5.56 18.80
N ASP A 301 -8.86 -5.00 18.41
CA ASP A 301 -10.12 -5.16 19.12
C ASP A 301 -10.80 -6.48 18.70
N PRO A 302 -10.88 -7.49 19.58
CA PRO A 302 -11.48 -8.79 19.26
C PRO A 302 -13.02 -8.76 19.20
N GLN A 303 -13.68 -7.65 19.56
CA GLN A 303 -15.13 -7.53 19.51
C GLN A 303 -15.63 -7.34 18.06
N HIS A 304 -14.89 -6.55 17.28
CA HIS A 304 -15.21 -6.24 15.89
C HIS A 304 -14.30 -7.02 14.94
N SER A 305 -14.87 -7.94 14.17
CA SER A 305 -14.11 -8.72 13.19
C SER A 305 -14.05 -8.02 11.85
N SER A 306 -12.85 -7.73 11.36
CA SER A 306 -12.62 -7.12 10.04
C SER A 306 -11.56 -7.90 9.25
N VAL A 307 -11.69 -7.88 7.93
CA VAL A 307 -10.69 -8.38 6.99
C VAL A 307 -10.18 -7.21 6.15
N TYR A 308 -8.86 -7.04 6.14
CA TYR A 308 -8.17 -6.03 5.35
C TYR A 308 -7.85 -6.57 3.97
N ARG A 309 -8.10 -5.78 2.94
CA ARG A 309 -7.97 -6.20 1.54
C ARG A 309 -6.96 -5.37 0.79
N LEU A 310 -6.18 -6.03 -0.06
CA LEU A 310 -5.22 -5.38 -0.95
C LEU A 310 -5.14 -6.13 -2.28
N ALA A 311 -5.15 -5.40 -3.39
CA ALA A 311 -4.85 -5.96 -4.70
C ALA A 311 -3.35 -5.90 -4.95
N SER A 312 -2.78 -6.97 -5.48
CA SER A 312 -1.38 -7.02 -5.94
C SER A 312 -1.28 -7.77 -7.26
N HIS A 313 -0.07 -7.85 -7.82
CA HIS A 313 0.17 -8.51 -9.09
C HIS A 313 1.42 -9.37 -9.05
N THR A 314 1.42 -10.41 -9.88
CA THR A 314 2.56 -11.30 -10.07
C THR A 314 2.72 -11.62 -11.56
N ARG A 315 3.84 -12.22 -11.94
CA ARG A 315 4.12 -12.69 -13.29
C ARG A 315 4.09 -14.20 -13.33
N PHE A 316 3.51 -14.70 -14.42
CA PHE A 316 3.47 -16.12 -14.72
C PHE A 316 3.49 -16.32 -16.22
N GLY A 317 4.55 -16.94 -16.75
CA GLY A 317 4.89 -16.94 -18.16
C GLY A 317 4.96 -15.52 -18.73
N SER A 318 4.24 -15.27 -19.82
CA SER A 318 4.15 -13.93 -20.44
C SER A 318 3.04 -13.05 -19.85
N GLN A 319 2.32 -13.52 -18.84
CA GLN A 319 1.15 -12.84 -18.29
C GLN A 319 1.45 -12.14 -16.97
N VAL A 320 0.77 -11.01 -16.74
CA VAL A 320 0.62 -10.42 -15.42
C VAL A 320 -0.71 -10.89 -14.86
N LEU A 321 -0.70 -11.44 -13.65
CA LEU A 321 -1.87 -11.99 -12.98
C LEU A 321 -2.27 -11.12 -11.78
N LEU A 322 -3.58 -10.95 -11.60
CA LEU A 322 -4.14 -10.25 -10.44
C LEU A 322 -4.14 -11.17 -9.22
N GLN A 323 -3.77 -10.60 -8.08
CA GLN A 323 -3.81 -11.25 -6.79
C GLN A 323 -4.73 -10.48 -5.84
N LEU A 324 -5.55 -11.21 -5.09
CA LEU A 324 -6.45 -10.66 -4.08
C LEU A 324 -5.96 -11.14 -2.71
N ASN A 325 -5.60 -10.20 -1.84
CA ASN A 325 -5.06 -10.46 -0.52
C ASN A 325 -6.11 -10.16 0.55
N TYR A 326 -6.17 -11.01 1.56
CA TYR A 326 -7.07 -10.94 2.71
C TYR A 326 -6.25 -11.11 3.99
N LEU A 327 -6.14 -10.04 4.78
CA LEU A 327 -5.41 -10.03 6.04
C LEU A 327 -6.38 -9.98 7.22
N ILE A 328 -6.22 -10.92 8.14
CA ILE A 328 -6.89 -10.92 9.45
C ILE A 328 -5.86 -10.73 10.56
N TRP A 329 -6.28 -10.08 11.65
CA TRP A 329 -5.45 -9.83 12.82
C TRP A 329 -6.03 -10.49 14.07
N PHE A 330 -5.13 -10.94 14.93
CA PHE A 330 -5.36 -11.53 16.24
C PHE A 330 -4.62 -10.69 17.30
N PRO A 331 -5.17 -10.53 18.52
CA PRO A 331 -4.52 -9.72 19.56
C PRO A 331 -3.12 -10.19 19.98
N ALA A 332 -2.84 -11.49 19.97
CA ALA A 332 -1.55 -12.04 20.37
C ALA A 332 -1.34 -13.45 19.80
N ARG A 333 -0.10 -13.93 19.84
CA ARG A 333 0.22 -15.36 19.86
C ARG A 333 0.54 -15.73 21.31
N PRO A 334 -0.40 -16.32 22.08
CA PRO A 334 -0.19 -16.64 23.49
C PRO A 334 1.01 -17.56 23.70
N ALA A 335 1.70 -17.38 24.84
CA ALA A 335 2.80 -18.27 25.20
C ALA A 335 2.26 -19.62 25.66
N THR A 336 2.78 -20.70 25.08
CA THR A 336 2.47 -22.07 25.51
C THR A 336 3.42 -22.57 26.62
N GLY A 337 4.49 -21.82 26.90
CA GLY A 337 5.46 -22.12 27.96
C GLY A 337 6.47 -20.99 28.16
N LEU A 338 7.31 -21.10 29.20
CA LEU A 338 8.27 -20.05 29.59
C LEU A 338 9.38 -19.78 28.55
N LEU A 339 9.65 -20.74 27.67
CA LEU A 339 10.69 -20.65 26.64
C LEU A 339 10.11 -20.52 25.23
N ASP A 340 8.83 -20.17 25.10
CA ASP A 340 8.20 -19.97 23.79
C ASP A 340 8.68 -18.67 23.15
N ILE A 341 9.71 -18.80 22.31
CA ILE A 341 10.37 -17.67 21.63
C ILE A 341 9.50 -17.02 20.54
N TYR A 342 8.35 -17.62 20.20
CA TYR A 342 7.46 -17.15 19.14
C TYR A 342 6.27 -16.36 19.70
N ALA A 343 6.04 -16.38 21.02
CA ALA A 343 4.92 -15.70 21.66
C ALA A 343 5.10 -14.17 21.71
N GLY A 344 3.99 -13.44 21.66
CA GLY A 344 4.00 -11.98 21.79
C GLY A 344 2.71 -11.30 21.32
N ARG A 345 2.68 -9.97 21.34
CA ARG A 345 1.55 -9.16 20.88
C ARG A 345 1.37 -9.27 19.38
N PHE A 346 0.13 -9.20 18.91
CA PHE A 346 -0.29 -9.34 17.53
C PHE A 346 0.03 -10.71 16.93
N ASP A 347 -0.93 -11.28 16.24
CA ASP A 347 -0.65 -12.26 15.19
C ASP A 347 -1.52 -11.90 14.00
N GLY A 348 -1.22 -12.42 12.83
CA GLY A 348 -2.01 -12.12 11.66
C GLY A 348 -1.76 -13.13 10.57
N LEU A 349 -2.73 -13.27 9.69
CA LEU A 349 -2.68 -14.24 8.60
C LEU A 349 -3.09 -13.53 7.31
N ILE A 350 -2.22 -13.61 6.30
CA ILE A 350 -2.48 -13.13 4.96
C ILE A 350 -2.84 -14.34 4.11
N TRP A 351 -4.06 -14.37 3.59
CA TRP A 351 -4.51 -15.31 2.58
C TRP A 351 -4.57 -14.62 1.22
N ARG A 352 -3.91 -15.20 0.22
CA ARG A 352 -3.83 -14.66 -1.13
C ARG A 352 -4.39 -15.65 -2.13
N VAL A 353 -5.16 -15.17 -3.09
CA VAL A 353 -5.53 -15.93 -4.30
C VAL A 353 -4.95 -15.24 -5.52
N THR A 354 -4.33 -16.01 -6.42
CA THR A 354 -3.87 -15.52 -7.72
C THR A 354 -4.82 -16.00 -8.81
N LEU A 355 -5.34 -15.09 -9.63
CA LEU A 355 -6.31 -15.39 -10.68
C LEU A 355 -5.64 -15.51 -12.05
N ARG A 356 -5.92 -16.61 -12.75
CA ARG A 356 -5.58 -16.76 -14.18
C ARG A 356 -6.49 -15.89 -15.02
N MET A 357 -6.05 -15.56 -16.24
CA MET A 357 -6.84 -14.77 -17.19
C MET A 357 -8.14 -15.46 -17.64
N ASP A 358 -8.28 -16.78 -17.44
CA ASP A 358 -9.52 -17.54 -17.67
C ASP A 358 -10.52 -17.46 -16.50
N GLY A 359 -10.18 -16.69 -15.45
CA GLY A 359 -11.01 -16.48 -14.27
C GLY A 359 -10.92 -17.57 -13.21
N SER A 360 -10.11 -18.61 -13.40
CA SER A 360 -9.89 -19.63 -12.39
C SER A 360 -8.68 -19.31 -11.48
N PRO A 361 -8.66 -19.80 -10.23
CA PRO A 361 -7.47 -19.66 -9.37
C PRO A 361 -6.27 -20.43 -9.92
N LEU A 362 -5.12 -19.78 -10.01
CA LEU A 362 -3.83 -20.43 -10.27
C LEU A 362 -3.33 -21.16 -9.02
N ALA A 363 -3.32 -20.45 -7.90
CA ALA A 363 -2.92 -20.93 -6.59
C ALA A 363 -3.48 -20.03 -5.49
N TYR A 364 -3.48 -20.58 -4.29
CA TYR A 364 -3.67 -19.83 -3.06
C TYR A 364 -2.40 -19.90 -2.23
N GLU A 365 -2.11 -18.84 -1.50
CA GLU A 365 -0.91 -18.73 -0.68
C GLU A 365 -1.26 -18.16 0.69
N SER A 366 -0.50 -18.54 1.71
CA SER A 366 -0.65 -17.99 3.04
C SER A 366 0.69 -17.72 3.69
N ILE A 367 0.77 -16.63 4.44
CA ILE A 367 1.83 -16.33 5.40
C ILE A 367 1.21 -15.78 6.68
N HIS A 368 1.92 -15.87 7.79
CA HIS A 368 1.64 -14.98 8.90
C HIS A 368 2.07 -13.55 8.56
N ALA A 369 1.47 -12.54 9.20
CA ALA A 369 1.78 -11.13 8.96
C ALA A 369 3.24 -10.75 9.32
N CYS A 370 4.01 -11.63 9.95
CA CYS A 370 5.45 -11.47 10.15
C CYS A 370 6.31 -11.95 8.96
N GLY A 371 5.71 -12.65 7.98
CA GLY A 371 6.39 -13.30 6.85
C GLY A 371 6.68 -14.80 7.07
N CYS A 372 6.47 -15.32 8.28
CA CYS A 372 6.73 -16.73 8.58
C CYS A 372 5.65 -17.66 7.99
N TYR A 373 5.98 -18.96 7.99
CA TYR A 373 5.03 -20.05 7.74
C TYR A 373 4.40 -20.06 6.35
N TYR A 374 5.19 -19.75 5.30
CA TYR A 374 4.70 -19.73 3.93
C TYR A 374 4.15 -21.09 3.48
N GLN A 375 2.88 -21.08 3.08
CA GLN A 375 2.17 -22.22 2.49
C GLN A 375 1.66 -21.86 1.11
N ILE A 376 1.71 -22.82 0.19
CA ILE A 376 1.14 -22.70 -1.16
C ILE A 376 0.20 -23.86 -1.44
N PHE A 377 -0.98 -23.55 -1.96
CA PHE A 377 -2.04 -24.50 -2.30
C PHE A 377 -2.30 -24.39 -3.80
N PRO A 378 -1.77 -25.31 -4.63
CA PRO A 378 -1.93 -25.21 -6.08
C PRO A 378 -3.40 -25.41 -6.49
N GLY A 379 -3.82 -24.66 -7.50
CA GLY A 379 -5.11 -24.81 -8.15
C GLY A 379 -5.17 -26.01 -9.10
N GLN A 380 -6.29 -26.14 -9.80
CA GLN A 380 -6.51 -27.20 -10.79
C GLN A 380 -5.47 -27.12 -11.93
N GLY A 381 -4.79 -28.24 -12.22
CA GLY A 381 -3.87 -28.35 -13.36
C GLY A 381 -2.49 -27.74 -13.13
N VAL A 382 -2.14 -27.46 -11.87
CA VAL A 382 -0.83 -26.91 -11.49
C VAL A 382 -0.23 -27.79 -10.40
N GLU A 383 1.08 -27.97 -10.43
CA GLU A 383 1.82 -28.63 -9.35
C GLU A 383 2.88 -27.71 -8.74
N VAL A 384 3.25 -27.98 -7.50
CA VAL A 384 4.29 -27.21 -6.79
C VAL A 384 5.65 -27.85 -7.04
N VAL A 385 6.61 -27.04 -7.47
CA VAL A 385 8.01 -27.42 -7.66
C VAL A 385 8.83 -26.86 -6.50
N GLN A 386 9.74 -27.67 -5.96
CA GLN A 386 10.64 -27.24 -4.91
C GLN A 386 11.82 -26.45 -5.50
N PRO A 387 12.31 -25.41 -4.80
CA PRO A 387 13.44 -24.63 -5.27
C PRO A 387 14.71 -25.49 -5.38
N LEU A 388 15.44 -25.35 -6.50
CA LEU A 388 16.65 -26.12 -6.79
C LEU A 388 17.94 -25.38 -6.38
N ASP A 389 17.84 -24.11 -5.98
CA ASP A 389 18.96 -23.24 -5.61
C ASP A 389 19.44 -23.42 -4.16
N GLY A 390 18.90 -24.40 -3.44
CA GLY A 390 19.20 -24.66 -2.04
C GLY A 390 18.57 -23.67 -1.06
N SER A 391 17.64 -22.83 -1.52
CA SER A 391 16.76 -22.06 -0.66
C SER A 391 15.76 -22.95 0.09
N GLU A 392 15.07 -22.36 1.06
CA GLU A 392 14.11 -23.06 1.92
C GLU A 392 13.06 -23.79 1.08
N PRO A 393 12.79 -25.08 1.32
CA PRO A 393 11.68 -25.76 0.64
C PRO A 393 10.35 -25.03 0.91
N VAL A 394 9.36 -25.24 0.06
CA VAL A 394 8.02 -24.67 0.26
C VAL A 394 7.05 -25.75 0.72
N LEU A 395 6.16 -25.38 1.64
CA LEU A 395 5.12 -26.28 2.13
C LEU A 395 3.87 -26.20 1.25
N ALA A 396 3.56 -27.29 0.56
CA ALA A 396 2.28 -27.49 -0.11
C ALA A 396 1.50 -28.62 0.58
N PRO A 397 0.62 -28.32 1.55
CA PRO A 397 -0.01 -29.35 2.37
C PRO A 397 -1.26 -29.95 1.71
N ALA A 398 -1.90 -29.23 0.79
CA ALA A 398 -3.07 -29.68 0.03
C ALA A 398 -3.19 -28.88 -1.28
N SER A 399 -3.94 -29.43 -2.25
CA SER A 399 -4.38 -28.71 -3.45
C SER A 399 -5.81 -28.24 -3.28
N ILE A 400 -6.16 -27.09 -3.87
CA ILE A 400 -7.53 -26.56 -3.85
C ILE A 400 -8.10 -26.71 -5.25
N LEU A 401 -8.95 -27.73 -5.42
CA LEU A 401 -9.58 -28.05 -6.69
C LEU A 401 -10.85 -27.20 -6.91
N ALA A 402 -11.46 -27.36 -8.08
CA ALA A 402 -12.62 -26.57 -8.50
C ALA A 402 -13.74 -26.52 -7.45
N ARG A 403 -14.26 -25.30 -7.23
CA ARG A 403 -15.42 -25.02 -6.37
C ARG A 403 -16.70 -25.19 -7.16
N GLN A 404 -17.76 -25.70 -6.54
CA GLN A 404 -19.09 -25.62 -7.15
C GLN A 404 -19.59 -24.16 -7.13
N PRO A 405 -20.44 -23.75 -8.08
CA PRO A 405 -21.06 -22.43 -8.04
C PRO A 405 -21.76 -22.18 -6.70
N GLY A 406 -21.43 -21.05 -6.06
CA GLY A 406 -21.99 -20.68 -4.76
C GLY A 406 -21.21 -21.21 -3.54
N GLU A 407 -20.27 -22.15 -3.72
CA GLU A 407 -19.39 -22.58 -2.63
C GLU A 407 -18.34 -21.52 -2.29
N ARG A 408 -18.07 -21.40 -1.00
CA ARG A 408 -16.99 -20.60 -0.43
C ARG A 408 -15.86 -21.51 0.04
N LEU A 409 -14.64 -21.02 -0.10
CA LEU A 409 -13.47 -21.65 0.50
C LEU A 409 -13.44 -21.33 2.00
N LEU A 410 -13.35 -22.35 2.85
CA LEU A 410 -13.10 -22.21 4.27
C LEU A 410 -11.64 -22.48 4.60
N VAL A 411 -11.06 -21.59 5.39
CA VAL A 411 -9.71 -21.71 5.95
C VAL A 411 -9.85 -21.96 7.45
N LYS A 412 -9.48 -23.16 7.90
CA LYS A 412 -9.50 -23.54 9.32
C LYS A 412 -8.19 -23.14 9.97
N VAL A 413 -8.29 -22.43 11.09
CA VAL A 413 -7.18 -21.81 11.82
C VAL A 413 -7.17 -22.35 13.25
N ALA A 414 -6.02 -22.83 13.71
CA ALA A 414 -5.82 -23.35 15.06
C ALA A 414 -5.82 -22.25 16.12
N ALA A 415 -6.17 -22.61 17.36
CA ALA A 415 -6.04 -21.71 18.50
C ALA A 415 -4.56 -21.48 18.85
N GLY A 416 -4.24 -20.30 19.37
CA GLY A 416 -2.95 -19.93 19.91
C GLY A 416 -1.90 -19.60 18.85
N ASN A 417 -1.49 -20.58 18.04
CA ASN A 417 -0.45 -20.41 17.02
C ASN A 417 -0.99 -19.95 15.66
N HIS A 418 -2.31 -19.91 15.49
CA HIS A 418 -3.02 -19.50 14.27
C HIS A 418 -2.58 -20.19 12.97
N PHE A 419 -2.03 -21.40 13.06
CA PHE A 419 -1.69 -22.17 11.86
C PHE A 419 -2.94 -22.58 11.11
N ILE A 420 -2.86 -22.51 9.77
CA ILE A 420 -3.86 -23.14 8.92
C ILE A 420 -3.70 -24.65 9.06
N ASN A 421 -4.76 -25.30 9.55
CA ASN A 421 -4.78 -26.74 9.79
C ASN A 421 -5.85 -27.48 8.95
N GLY A 422 -6.57 -26.76 8.09
CA GLY A 422 -7.54 -27.37 7.18
C GLY A 422 -8.07 -26.39 6.14
N ILE A 423 -8.44 -26.94 4.99
CA ILE A 423 -9.12 -26.22 3.91
C ILE A 423 -10.33 -27.05 3.48
N ALA A 424 -11.46 -26.41 3.25
CA ALA A 424 -12.68 -27.05 2.75
C ALA A 424 -13.45 -26.12 1.81
N THR A 425 -14.35 -26.68 1.00
CA THR A 425 -15.36 -25.90 0.27
C THR A 425 -16.74 -26.23 0.83
N THR A 426 -17.58 -25.22 1.00
CA THR A 426 -18.95 -25.42 1.50
C THR A 426 -19.85 -24.27 1.09
N MET A 427 -21.15 -24.48 1.18
CA MET A 427 -22.13 -23.41 1.03
C MET A 427 -22.02 -22.41 2.20
N PRO A 428 -22.32 -21.11 1.96
CA PRO A 428 -22.42 -20.11 3.02
C PRO A 428 -23.33 -20.58 4.16
N ALA A 429 -22.90 -20.40 5.41
CA ALA A 429 -23.70 -20.80 6.56
C ALA A 429 -24.62 -19.67 7.03
N THR A 430 -25.81 -20.04 7.51
CA THR A 430 -26.79 -19.07 8.02
C THR A 430 -26.44 -18.52 9.40
N ASP A 431 -25.58 -19.21 10.16
CA ASP A 431 -25.15 -18.87 11.52
C ASP A 431 -23.71 -18.35 11.59
N ALA A 432 -23.06 -18.10 10.45
CA ALA A 432 -21.72 -17.52 10.41
C ALA A 432 -21.72 -16.08 10.93
N LYS A 433 -20.67 -15.72 11.69
CA LYS A 433 -20.45 -14.33 12.13
C LYS A 433 -19.97 -13.51 10.92
N PRO A 434 -20.68 -12.45 10.50
CA PRO A 434 -20.19 -11.59 9.43
C PRO A 434 -18.94 -10.83 9.90
N TYR A 435 -17.94 -10.71 9.04
CA TYR A 435 -16.84 -9.76 9.22
C TYR A 435 -17.00 -8.52 8.33
N GLY A 436 -16.43 -7.40 8.76
CA GLY A 436 -16.37 -6.16 8.00
C GLY A 436 -15.23 -6.16 6.97
N TRP A 437 -15.38 -5.32 5.94
CA TRP A 437 -14.33 -5.07 4.96
C TRP A 437 -13.62 -3.77 5.24
N LEU A 438 -12.28 -3.81 5.24
CA LEU A 438 -11.45 -2.62 5.28
C LEU A 438 -10.40 -2.67 4.16
N ASP A 439 -10.02 -1.50 3.68
CA ASP A 439 -8.85 -1.36 2.81
C ASP A 439 -7.58 -1.52 3.64
N TYR A 440 -6.60 -2.29 3.14
CA TYR A 440 -5.29 -2.44 3.79
C TYR A 440 -4.62 -1.09 4.05
N ASP A 441 -4.80 -0.12 3.16
CA ASP A 441 -4.23 1.23 3.28
C ASP A 441 -4.77 2.03 4.47
N ALA A 442 -5.81 1.55 5.15
CA ALA A 442 -6.24 2.09 6.43
C ALA A 442 -5.17 1.90 7.52
N LEU A 443 -4.43 0.77 7.49
CA LEU A 443 -3.39 0.45 8.48
C LEU A 443 -2.18 1.39 8.38
N ARG A 444 -1.96 2.00 7.21
CA ARG A 444 -0.86 2.95 6.95
C ARG A 444 -1.13 4.34 7.53
N SER A 445 -2.35 4.62 7.98
CA SER A 445 -2.74 5.92 8.55
C SER A 445 -4.07 5.81 9.31
N LEU A 446 -4.00 5.25 10.52
CA LEU A 446 -5.14 5.07 11.43
C LEU A 446 -5.47 6.39 12.15
N PRO A 447 -6.76 6.69 12.36
CA PRO A 447 -7.17 7.89 13.09
C PRO A 447 -6.83 7.79 14.57
N MET A 448 -6.39 8.91 15.15
CA MET A 448 -6.18 9.08 16.59
C MET A 448 -7.35 9.84 17.22
N ALA A 449 -7.53 9.68 18.54
CA ALA A 449 -8.60 10.35 19.29
C ALA A 449 -8.48 11.89 19.30
N ASP A 450 -7.26 12.43 19.13
CA ASP A 450 -6.97 13.87 19.05
C ASP A 450 -7.21 14.48 17.66
N GLY A 451 -7.71 13.69 16.71
CA GLY A 451 -7.92 14.08 15.31
C GLY A 451 -6.67 13.96 14.43
N GLY A 452 -5.54 13.52 14.98
CA GLY A 452 -4.33 13.16 14.25
C GLY A 452 -4.43 11.80 13.56
N TYR A 453 -3.32 11.38 12.97
CA TYR A 453 -3.19 10.07 12.33
C TYR A 453 -1.83 9.46 12.62
N ARG A 454 -1.77 8.13 12.66
CA ARG A 454 -0.53 7.38 12.83
C ARG A 454 -0.57 6.07 12.04
N SER A 455 0.56 5.69 11.47
CA SER A 455 0.73 4.38 10.84
C SER A 455 0.80 3.29 11.91
N MET A 456 0.25 2.10 11.62
CA MET A 456 0.51 0.90 12.42
C MET A 456 1.99 0.47 12.32
N PHE A 457 2.66 0.86 11.24
CA PHE A 457 4.02 0.46 10.89
C PHE A 457 5.02 1.61 11.11
N ASP A 458 6.23 1.28 11.57
CA ASP A 458 7.39 2.17 11.59
C ASP A 458 8.06 2.33 10.21
N GLU A 459 9.16 3.08 10.15
CA GLU A 459 9.88 3.38 8.92
C GLU A 459 10.55 2.16 8.28
N GLU A 460 10.81 1.10 9.05
CA GLU A 460 11.25 -0.21 8.55
C GLU A 460 10.09 -1.11 8.11
N GLY A 461 8.85 -0.66 8.28
CA GLY A 461 7.65 -1.41 7.96
C GLY A 461 7.37 -2.52 8.96
N LEU A 462 7.75 -2.34 10.23
CA LEU A 462 7.44 -3.25 11.35
C LEU A 462 6.35 -2.66 12.24
N VAL A 463 5.55 -3.52 12.87
CA VAL A 463 4.59 -3.10 13.89
C VAL A 463 5.29 -2.98 15.23
N ALA A 464 5.32 -1.78 15.80
CA ALA A 464 5.92 -1.54 17.11
C ALA A 464 5.26 -2.41 18.21
N GLY A 465 6.08 -3.03 19.07
CA GLY A 465 5.62 -3.90 20.15
C GLY A 465 5.26 -5.32 19.72
N SER A 466 5.37 -5.65 18.42
CA SER A 466 5.12 -7.00 17.89
C SER A 466 6.36 -7.89 17.88
N GLU A 467 7.51 -7.43 18.36
CA GLU A 467 8.75 -8.18 18.23
C GLU A 467 8.76 -9.46 19.06
N ARG A 468 9.49 -10.45 18.58
CA ARG A 468 9.54 -11.79 19.17
C ARG A 468 10.93 -12.12 19.71
N PRO A 469 11.05 -12.89 20.81
CA PRO A 469 12.34 -13.35 21.31
C PRO A 469 13.18 -14.10 20.26
N GLU A 470 12.55 -14.77 19.29
CA GLU A 470 13.25 -15.43 18.18
C GLU A 470 14.20 -14.49 17.42
N ARG A 471 13.98 -13.16 17.49
CA ARG A 471 14.86 -12.18 16.85
C ARG A 471 16.31 -12.26 17.32
N PHE A 472 16.55 -12.68 18.56
CA PHE A 472 17.91 -12.81 19.10
C PHE A 472 18.63 -14.07 18.61
N LEU A 473 17.89 -15.05 18.08
CA LEU A 473 18.43 -16.31 17.58
C LEU A 473 18.51 -16.34 16.05
N LEU A 474 17.49 -15.79 15.37
CA LEU A 474 17.32 -15.91 13.93
C LEU A 474 17.84 -14.71 13.12
N TRP A 475 18.29 -13.63 13.77
CA TRP A 475 18.91 -12.49 13.08
C TRP A 475 20.05 -12.84 12.10
N PRO A 476 20.87 -13.91 12.30
CA PRO A 476 21.90 -14.28 11.34
C PRO A 476 21.38 -14.66 9.96
N MET A 477 20.08 -14.98 9.85
CA MET A 477 19.42 -15.28 8.58
C MET A 477 19.18 -14.01 7.73
N GLY A 478 19.52 -12.84 8.29
CA GLY A 478 19.42 -11.55 7.64
C GLY A 478 18.00 -11.03 7.54
N VAL A 479 17.07 -11.54 8.32
CA VAL A 479 15.73 -10.95 8.43
C VAL A 479 15.78 -9.97 9.60
N PRO A 480 15.54 -8.66 9.41
CA PRO A 480 15.51 -7.71 10.52
C PRO A 480 14.33 -7.98 11.45
N SER A 481 14.55 -8.12 12.75
CA SER A 481 13.51 -8.47 13.75
C SER A 481 12.60 -9.65 13.32
N PRO A 482 13.15 -10.87 13.15
CA PRO A 482 12.35 -12.06 12.86
C PRO A 482 11.18 -12.20 13.84
N GLY A 483 9.99 -12.54 13.32
CA GLY A 483 8.77 -12.66 14.12
C GLY A 483 7.97 -11.37 14.32
N ALA A 484 8.56 -10.18 14.10
CA ALA A 484 7.80 -8.94 14.12
C ALA A 484 6.83 -8.86 12.93
N MET A 485 5.64 -8.32 13.16
CA MET A 485 4.60 -8.13 12.13
C MET A 485 4.98 -7.03 11.16
N ARG A 486 4.57 -7.14 9.89
CA ARG A 486 5.13 -6.38 8.78
C ARG A 486 4.10 -5.68 7.90
N GLN A 487 4.56 -4.58 7.31
CA GLN A 487 3.88 -3.90 6.23
C GLN A 487 3.97 -4.73 4.93
N TRP A 488 2.95 -4.62 4.08
CA TRP A 488 2.98 -5.18 2.74
C TRP A 488 4.23 -4.70 1.99
N GLY A 489 4.86 -5.60 1.22
CA GLY A 489 6.11 -5.29 0.54
C GLY A 489 7.38 -5.41 1.41
N THR A 490 7.30 -5.80 2.69
CA THR A 490 8.50 -6.00 3.53
C THR A 490 8.66 -7.43 4.05
N HIS A 491 7.85 -8.38 3.55
CA HIS A 491 7.82 -9.76 4.02
C HIS A 491 8.93 -10.63 3.42
N ALA A 492 9.93 -10.96 4.23
CA ALA A 492 10.84 -12.08 3.98
C ALA A 492 10.16 -13.39 4.37
N ILE A 493 10.14 -14.37 3.46
CA ILE A 493 9.38 -15.63 3.62
C ILE A 493 10.25 -16.89 3.61
N ALA A 494 11.55 -16.72 3.84
CA ALA A 494 12.51 -17.81 3.97
C ALA A 494 13.70 -17.39 4.84
N PHE A 495 14.19 -18.28 5.69
CA PHE A 495 15.48 -18.14 6.38
C PHE A 495 16.64 -18.75 5.58
N LEU A 496 16.36 -19.77 4.77
CA LEU A 496 17.35 -20.36 3.86
C LEU A 496 17.20 -19.75 2.46
N GLY A 497 18.25 -19.12 1.94
CA GLY A 497 18.18 -18.33 0.70
C GLY A 497 17.55 -16.96 0.91
N LYS A 498 17.02 -16.34 -0.15
CA LYS A 498 16.20 -15.12 -0.08
C LYS A 498 14.91 -15.36 -0.84
N ARG A 499 13.78 -15.01 -0.24
CA ARG A 499 12.47 -15.08 -0.88
C ARG A 499 11.55 -14.02 -0.29
N HIS A 500 10.85 -13.30 -1.14
CA HIS A 500 9.92 -12.24 -0.75
C HIS A 500 8.49 -12.64 -1.14
N PHE A 501 7.51 -12.30 -0.30
CA PHE A 501 6.12 -12.68 -0.57
C PHE A 501 5.55 -11.98 -1.81
N ASP A 502 6.01 -10.76 -2.09
CA ASP A 502 5.65 -9.91 -3.23
C ASP A 502 6.67 -10.01 -4.38
N ASP A 503 7.56 -11.03 -4.40
CA ASP A 503 8.43 -11.27 -5.55
C ASP A 503 7.53 -11.55 -6.78
N PRO A 504 7.63 -10.73 -7.85
CA PRO A 504 6.80 -10.89 -9.04
C PRO A 504 7.01 -12.23 -9.74
N TRP A 505 8.13 -12.92 -9.51
CA TRP A 505 8.44 -14.21 -10.11
C TRP A 505 8.32 -15.37 -9.12
N LEU A 506 7.74 -15.14 -7.94
CA LEU A 506 7.60 -16.17 -6.91
C LEU A 506 6.87 -17.41 -7.44
N LEU A 507 5.71 -17.21 -8.06
CA LEU A 507 4.89 -18.32 -8.56
C LEU A 507 5.51 -19.01 -9.77
N GLU A 508 6.16 -18.26 -10.67
CA GLU A 508 6.92 -18.82 -11.79
C GLU A 508 7.98 -19.84 -11.33
N LYS A 509 8.64 -19.56 -10.21
CA LYS A 509 9.68 -20.44 -9.64
C LYS A 509 9.10 -21.66 -8.93
N LEU A 510 7.86 -21.58 -8.45
CA LEU A 510 7.28 -22.55 -7.53
C LEU A 510 6.16 -23.38 -8.15
N LEU A 511 5.65 -23.02 -9.31
CA LEU A 511 4.51 -23.69 -9.95
C LEU A 511 4.87 -24.16 -11.35
N ARG A 512 4.52 -25.41 -11.66
CA ARG A 512 4.59 -25.96 -13.02
C ARG A 512 3.18 -26.21 -13.56
N PRO A 513 2.81 -25.59 -14.68
CA PRO A 513 1.60 -25.95 -15.43
C PRO A 513 1.62 -27.40 -15.90
N LEU A 514 0.48 -28.09 -15.82
CA LEU A 514 0.32 -29.46 -16.33
C LEU A 514 -0.29 -29.51 -17.75
N TRP A 515 -0.50 -28.35 -18.37
CA TRP A 515 -1.07 -28.22 -19.73
C TRP A 515 -0.03 -27.85 -20.79
N GLU A 516 1.24 -27.83 -20.42
CA GLU A 516 2.38 -27.57 -21.31
C GLU A 516 3.04 -28.86 -21.82
#